data_AF-A0A959KVA5-F1
#
_entry.id   AF-A0A959KVA5-F1
#
_cell.length_a   1.000
_cell.length_b   1.000
_cell.length_c   1.000
_cell.angle_alpha   90.00
_cell.angle_beta   90.00
_cell.angle_gamma   90.00
#
_symmetry.space_group_name_H-M   'P 1'
#
loop_
_entity.id
_entity.type
_entity.pdbx_description
1 polymer ?
#
loop_
_entity_poly.entity_id
_entity_poly.type
_entity_poly.pdbx_seq_one_letter_code
_entity_poly.pdbx_strand_id
1 'polypeptide(L)'
;MVLTADQLRKTYDSADLLPEDLANHRPLKAIIGQDRAVKALRFGLGNRAPGFNIYLSGVPGEGKIDAVLHFLEDLARREPPPQDWCYVNNFEDPYYPKRLSLPQGKAKELRTDVGRFVEEAQQALVKAFESEEYANKIEEIKLGYQELEKELYEKLNQKAKNAKFTINRTPVEVIAVPLVEGRPMMEKEFYALPEEERKR
;
A
#
# COMPACT_ATOMS: atom_id res chain seq x y z
N MET A 1 -40.06 40.40 61.59
CA MET A 1 -40.51 41.05 60.35
C MET A 1 -41.24 39.98 59.54
N VAL A 2 -42.56 40.09 59.37
CA VAL A 2 -43.37 39.08 58.68
C VAL A 2 -43.38 39.44 57.20
N LEU A 3 -42.86 38.56 56.35
CA LEU A 3 -42.90 38.73 54.90
C LEU A 3 -44.30 38.37 54.40
N THR A 4 -44.86 39.20 53.51
CA THR A 4 -46.15 38.91 52.85
C THR A 4 -45.95 37.91 51.72
N ALA A 5 -47.02 37.24 51.29
CA ALA A 5 -46.98 36.26 50.20
C ALA A 5 -46.37 36.85 48.92
N ASP A 6 -46.64 38.12 48.62
CA ASP A 6 -46.11 38.81 47.45
C ASP A 6 -44.60 39.09 47.55
N GLN A 7 -44.07 39.26 48.76
CA GLN A 7 -42.64 39.45 48.99
C GLN A 7 -41.84 38.14 48.87
N LEU A 8 -42.52 36.99 48.89
CA LEU A 8 -41.91 35.67 48.74
C LEU A 8 -41.88 35.19 47.29
N ARG A 9 -42.65 35.82 46.38
CA ARG A 9 -42.74 35.42 44.98
C ARG A 9 -42.06 36.43 44.06
N LYS A 10 -41.02 35.99 43.35
CA LYS A 10 -40.54 36.73 42.17
C LYS A 10 -41.49 36.44 41.00
N THR A 11 -42.32 37.40 40.64
CA THR A 11 -43.14 37.37 39.42
C THR A 11 -42.46 38.19 38.33
N TYR A 12 -42.54 37.70 37.11
CA TYR A 12 -42.13 38.44 35.91
C TYR A 12 -43.34 38.54 35.00
N ASP A 13 -43.54 39.68 34.36
CA ASP A 13 -44.55 39.81 33.31
C ASP A 13 -44.07 39.04 32.06
N SER A 14 -44.94 38.22 31.49
CA SER A 14 -44.65 37.50 30.25
C SER A 14 -44.40 38.45 29.07
N ALA A 15 -45.02 39.64 29.09
CA ALA A 15 -44.83 40.65 28.06
C ALA A 15 -43.40 41.25 28.08
N ASP A 16 -42.72 41.22 29.22
CA ASP A 16 -41.34 41.71 29.38
C ASP A 16 -40.29 40.67 28.95
N LEU A 17 -40.66 39.38 28.90
CA LEU A 17 -39.71 38.28 28.71
C LEU A 17 -39.75 37.65 27.32
N LEU A 18 -40.89 37.71 26.63
CA LEU A 18 -41.09 37.02 25.36
C LEU A 18 -41.63 37.98 24.30
N PRO A 19 -41.01 38.06 23.10
CA PRO A 19 -41.62 38.75 21.98
C PRO A 19 -42.93 38.07 21.58
N GLU A 20 -43.89 38.85 21.08
CA GLU A 20 -45.23 38.36 20.71
C GLU A 20 -45.22 37.21 19.67
N ASP A 21 -44.14 37.07 18.91
CA ASP A 21 -44.00 36.06 17.84
C ASP A 21 -42.68 35.27 17.94
N LEU A 22 -42.68 34.23 18.78
CA LEU A 22 -41.57 33.28 18.88
C LEU A 22 -41.35 32.44 17.61
N ALA A 23 -42.35 32.29 16.74
CA ALA A 23 -42.29 31.38 15.60
C ALA A 23 -41.35 31.90 14.49
N ASN A 24 -41.15 33.21 14.42
CA ASN A 24 -40.33 33.86 13.39
C ASN A 24 -38.87 34.12 13.79
N HIS A 25 -38.44 33.68 14.98
CA HIS A 25 -37.06 33.87 15.43
C HIS A 25 -36.17 32.66 15.12
N ARG A 26 -34.97 32.94 14.59
CA ARG A 26 -33.95 31.91 14.40
C ARG A 26 -33.33 31.52 15.74
N PRO A 27 -33.12 30.22 16.00
CA PRO A 27 -32.46 29.78 17.23
C PRO A 27 -31.06 30.38 17.31
N LEU A 28 -30.72 30.91 18.48
CA LEU A 28 -29.37 31.37 18.79
C LEU A 28 -28.43 30.16 18.77
N LYS A 29 -27.43 30.21 17.89
CA LYS A 29 -26.38 29.16 17.77
C LYS A 29 -25.12 29.48 18.59
N ALA A 30 -25.15 30.57 19.36
CA ALA A 30 -24.02 31.02 20.15
C ALA A 30 -24.06 30.41 21.56
N ILE A 31 -22.88 30.25 22.16
CA ILE A 31 -22.77 29.86 23.58
C ILE A 31 -23.18 31.07 24.44
N ILE A 32 -24.33 31.00 25.12
CA ILE A 32 -24.90 32.10 25.89
C ILE A 32 -24.37 32.07 27.33
N GLY A 33 -23.99 33.23 27.89
CA GLY A 33 -23.66 33.38 29.30
C GLY A 33 -22.35 32.71 29.74
N GLN A 34 -21.51 32.26 28.80
CA GLN A 34 -20.28 31.50 29.06
C GLN A 34 -19.05 32.18 28.42
N ASP A 35 -18.88 33.48 28.68
CA ASP A 35 -17.80 34.28 28.07
C ASP A 35 -16.40 33.70 28.31
N ARG A 36 -16.18 33.13 29.51
CA ARG A 36 -14.91 32.47 29.85
C ARG A 36 -14.65 31.26 28.96
N ALA A 37 -15.66 30.42 28.72
CA ALA A 37 -15.52 29.23 27.88
C ALA A 37 -15.25 29.62 26.42
N VAL A 38 -15.97 30.62 25.90
CA VAL A 38 -15.77 31.13 24.52
C VAL A 38 -14.35 31.68 24.35
N LYS A 39 -13.84 32.46 25.31
CA LYS A 39 -12.46 32.97 25.28
C LYS A 39 -11.43 31.83 25.29
N ALA A 40 -11.64 30.82 26.14
CA ALA A 40 -10.75 29.66 26.22
C ALA A 40 -10.74 28.85 24.90
N LEU A 41 -11.91 28.64 24.29
CA LEU A 41 -12.02 27.97 22.98
C LEU A 41 -11.29 28.75 21.88
N ARG A 42 -11.50 30.08 21.81
CA ARG A 42 -10.80 30.94 20.82
C ARG A 42 -9.29 30.89 20.99
N PHE A 43 -8.80 30.97 22.24
CA PHE A 43 -7.39 30.89 22.54
C PHE A 43 -6.80 29.53 22.18
N GLY A 44 -7.44 28.44 22.62
CA GLY A 44 -6.98 27.08 22.37
C GLY A 44 -6.97 26.71 20.89
N LEU A 45 -8.03 27.06 20.15
CA LEU A 45 -8.15 26.76 18.73
C LEU A 45 -7.29 27.68 17.84
N GLY A 46 -6.96 28.87 18.32
CA GLY A 46 -6.02 29.78 17.66
C GLY A 46 -4.55 29.33 17.76
N ASN A 47 -4.22 28.48 18.73
CA ASN A 47 -2.88 27.92 18.85
C ASN A 47 -2.73 26.69 17.93
N ARG A 48 -1.89 26.82 16.90
CA ARG A 48 -1.60 25.75 15.93
C ARG A 48 -0.39 24.88 16.30
N ALA A 49 0.22 25.10 17.46
CA ALA A 49 1.35 24.30 17.90
C ALA A 49 0.93 22.84 18.19
N PRO A 50 1.77 21.85 17.85
CA PRO A 50 1.50 20.46 18.16
C PRO A 50 1.46 20.22 19.68
N GLY A 51 0.65 19.26 20.11
CA GLY A 51 0.54 18.85 21.51
C GLY A 51 -0.46 19.63 22.37
N PHE A 52 -1.19 20.58 21.79
CA PHE A 52 -2.27 21.29 22.48
C PHE A 52 -3.61 20.59 22.27
N ASN A 53 -4.28 20.26 23.37
CA ASN A 53 -5.62 19.68 23.37
C ASN A 53 -6.53 20.53 24.27
N ILE A 54 -7.82 20.60 23.94
CA ILE A 54 -8.83 21.30 24.74
C ILE A 54 -9.68 20.26 25.46
N TYR A 55 -9.86 20.44 26.77
CA TYR A 55 -10.76 19.64 27.58
C TYR A 55 -11.94 20.49 28.05
N LEU A 56 -13.15 19.93 27.97
CA LEU A 56 -14.40 20.58 28.35
C LEU A 56 -14.98 19.94 29.60
N SER A 57 -15.31 20.76 30.59
CA SER A 57 -15.97 20.34 31.84
C SER A 57 -17.16 21.24 32.17
N GLY A 58 -18.12 20.71 32.93
CA GLY A 58 -19.31 21.44 33.38
C GLY A 58 -20.46 20.49 33.74
N VAL A 59 -21.56 21.02 34.24
CA VAL A 59 -22.67 20.23 34.81
C VAL A 59 -23.38 19.42 33.72
N PRO A 60 -23.65 18.11 33.91
CA PRO A 60 -24.40 17.31 32.94
C PRO A 60 -25.75 17.93 32.58
N GLY A 61 -26.17 17.78 31.31
CA GLY A 61 -27.48 18.28 30.83
C GLY A 61 -27.50 19.70 30.26
N GLU A 62 -26.41 20.46 30.33
CA GLU A 62 -26.35 21.86 29.85
C GLU A 62 -26.07 22.02 28.33
N GLY A 63 -26.22 20.96 27.52
CA GLY A 63 -26.01 21.06 26.06
C GLY A 63 -24.60 21.48 25.62
N LYS A 64 -23.58 21.30 26.49
CA LYS A 64 -22.20 21.78 26.25
C LYS A 64 -21.57 21.23 24.96
N ILE A 65 -21.86 19.97 24.63
CA ILE A 65 -21.33 19.33 23.42
C ILE A 65 -21.89 20.03 22.19
N ASP A 66 -23.21 20.19 22.12
CA ASP A 66 -23.87 20.84 20.98
C ASP A 66 -23.42 22.29 20.80
N ALA A 67 -23.31 23.02 21.92
CA ALA A 67 -22.82 24.41 21.92
C ALA A 67 -21.39 24.53 21.37
N VAL A 68 -20.50 23.59 21.73
CA VAL A 68 -19.13 23.56 21.23
C VAL A 68 -19.07 23.11 19.77
N LEU A 69 -19.85 22.09 19.38
CA LEU A 69 -19.90 21.61 18.00
C LEU A 69 -20.35 22.74 17.06
N HIS A 70 -21.39 23.49 17.41
CA HIS A 70 -21.82 24.64 16.63
C HIS A 70 -20.74 25.72 16.52
N PHE A 71 -20.04 26.01 17.61
CA PHE A 71 -18.90 26.93 17.58
C PHE A 71 -17.79 26.44 16.63
N LEU A 72 -17.48 25.15 16.66
CA LEU A 72 -16.47 24.53 15.80
C LEU A 72 -16.89 24.49 14.33
N GLU A 73 -18.16 24.22 14.03
CA GLU A 73 -18.70 24.25 12.66
C GLU A 73 -18.56 25.63 12.02
N ASP A 74 -18.91 26.68 12.76
CA ASP A 74 -18.80 28.06 12.26
C ASP A 74 -17.33 28.48 12.06
N LEU A 75 -16.41 27.96 12.87
CA LEU A 75 -14.98 28.16 12.69
C LEU A 75 -14.46 27.38 11.46
N ALA A 76 -14.79 26.09 11.36
CA ALA A 76 -14.32 25.19 10.31
C ALA A 76 -14.74 25.65 8.90
N ARG A 77 -15.92 26.29 8.75
CA ARG A 77 -16.36 26.88 7.48
C ARG A 77 -15.41 27.96 6.93
N ARG A 78 -14.56 28.54 7.78
CA ARG A 78 -13.60 29.61 7.42
C ARG A 78 -12.18 29.08 7.25
N GLU A 79 -11.94 27.82 7.57
CA GLU A 79 -10.65 27.16 7.44
C GLU A 79 -10.50 26.55 6.04
N PRO A 80 -9.25 26.39 5.56
CA PRO A 80 -9.03 25.62 4.35
C PRO A 80 -9.53 24.18 4.54
N PRO A 81 -10.06 23.55 3.48
CA PRO A 81 -10.48 22.17 3.56
C PRO A 81 -9.30 21.26 3.93
N PRO A 82 -9.53 20.22 4.74
CA PRO A 82 -8.48 19.29 5.10
C PRO A 82 -7.97 18.54 3.87
N GLN A 83 -6.70 18.14 3.93
CA GLN A 83 -6.10 17.21 2.98
C GLN A 83 -6.75 15.83 3.10
N ASP A 84 -6.84 15.12 1.98
CA ASP A 84 -7.20 13.72 1.98
C ASP A 84 -5.99 12.90 2.44
N TRP A 85 -6.20 12.03 3.43
CA TRP A 85 -5.18 11.07 3.86
C TRP A 85 -5.60 9.67 3.42
N CYS A 86 -4.69 8.97 2.73
CA CYS A 86 -4.91 7.59 2.33
C CYS A 86 -3.68 6.74 2.61
N TYR A 87 -3.90 5.43 2.73
CA TYR A 87 -2.85 4.44 2.82
C TYR A 87 -2.71 3.75 1.46
N VAL A 88 -1.47 3.60 1.01
CA VAL A 88 -1.11 2.83 -0.18
C VAL A 88 -0.29 1.62 0.21
N ASN A 89 -0.38 0.58 -0.61
CA ASN A 89 0.41 -0.63 -0.40
C ASN A 89 1.90 -0.29 -0.42
N ASN A 90 2.64 -0.92 0.48
CA ASN A 90 4.09 -0.86 0.50
C ASN A 90 4.65 -2.17 -0.07
N PHE A 91 5.29 -2.11 -1.23
CA PHE A 91 5.84 -3.29 -1.90
C PHE A 91 7.10 -3.85 -1.22
N GLU A 92 7.75 -3.08 -0.34
CA GLU A 92 8.90 -3.55 0.45
C GLU A 92 8.44 -4.31 1.70
N ASP A 93 7.40 -3.81 2.39
CA ASP A 93 6.84 -4.42 3.58
C ASP A 93 5.32 -4.22 3.66
N PRO A 94 4.52 -5.26 3.34
CA PRO A 94 3.06 -5.19 3.37
C PRO A 94 2.46 -4.92 4.76
N TYR A 95 3.18 -5.18 5.84
CA TYR A 95 2.70 -4.89 7.20
C TYR A 95 2.79 -3.41 7.57
N TYR A 96 3.51 -2.61 6.79
CA TYR A 96 3.70 -1.18 7.01
C TYR A 96 3.24 -0.37 5.78
N PRO A 97 1.92 -0.14 5.62
CA PRO A 97 1.40 0.67 4.52
C PRO A 97 1.95 2.11 4.58
N LYS A 98 2.21 2.69 3.41
CA LYS A 98 2.71 4.08 3.31
C LYS A 98 1.52 5.03 3.36
N ARG A 99 1.61 6.10 4.16
CA ARG A 99 0.60 7.17 4.19
C ARG A 99 0.92 8.22 3.12
N LEU A 100 -0.11 8.66 2.41
CA LEU A 100 -0.05 9.79 1.50
C LEU A 100 -0.99 10.88 1.97
N SER A 101 -0.53 12.13 1.85
CA SER A 101 -1.38 13.31 1.94
C SER A 101 -1.63 13.86 0.54
N LEU A 102 -2.89 14.08 0.22
CA LEU A 102 -3.34 14.56 -1.08
C LEU A 102 -4.23 15.80 -0.90
N PRO A 103 -4.30 16.67 -1.92
CA PRO A 103 -5.30 17.74 -1.93
C PRO A 103 -6.72 17.18 -1.77
N GLN A 104 -7.62 17.98 -1.24
CA GLN A 104 -9.02 17.58 -1.00
C GLN A 104 -9.64 16.95 -2.26
N GLY A 105 -10.26 15.79 -2.09
CA GLY A 105 -10.97 15.06 -3.14
C GLY A 105 -10.08 14.23 -4.07
N LYS A 106 -8.76 14.40 -4.03
CA LYS A 106 -7.83 13.68 -4.93
C LYS A 106 -7.60 12.23 -4.53
N ALA A 107 -7.89 11.81 -3.30
CA ALA A 107 -7.74 10.39 -2.94
C ALA A 107 -8.71 9.49 -3.72
N LYS A 108 -9.91 9.98 -4.04
CA LYS A 108 -10.89 9.24 -4.86
C LYS A 108 -10.42 9.10 -6.31
N GLU A 109 -9.89 10.18 -6.86
CA GLU A 109 -9.32 10.20 -8.22
C GLU A 109 -8.14 9.23 -8.32
N LEU A 110 -7.19 9.30 -7.37
CA LEU A 110 -6.06 8.38 -7.30
C LEU A 110 -6.52 6.91 -7.23
N ARG A 111 -7.53 6.61 -6.42
CA ARG A 111 -8.08 5.24 -6.33
C ARG A 111 -8.58 4.74 -7.68
N THR A 112 -9.35 5.57 -8.40
CA THR A 112 -9.88 5.21 -9.72
C THR A 112 -8.75 5.05 -10.73
N ASP A 113 -7.77 5.96 -10.74
CA ASP A 113 -6.64 5.91 -11.66
C ASP A 113 -5.75 4.70 -11.45
N VAL A 114 -5.46 4.34 -10.20
CA VAL A 114 -4.69 3.13 -9.87
C VAL A 114 -5.45 1.88 -10.30
N GLY A 115 -6.77 1.82 -10.09
CA GLY A 115 -7.59 0.69 -10.54
C GLY A 115 -7.51 0.49 -12.06
N ARG A 116 -7.73 1.57 -12.81
CA ARG A 116 -7.60 1.57 -14.28
C ARG A 116 -6.19 1.21 -14.74
N PHE A 117 -5.17 1.78 -14.11
CA PHE A 117 -3.78 1.48 -14.43
C PHE A 117 -3.46 0.00 -14.27
N VAL A 118 -3.94 -0.65 -13.20
CA VAL A 118 -3.73 -2.08 -12.97
C VAL A 118 -4.38 -2.92 -14.08
N GLU A 119 -5.61 -2.59 -14.48
CA GLU A 119 -6.32 -3.28 -15.57
C GLU A 119 -5.60 -3.10 -16.92
N GLU A 120 -5.20 -1.87 -17.25
CA GLU A 120 -4.46 -1.55 -18.48
C GLU A 120 -3.10 -2.24 -18.51
N ALA A 121 -2.38 -2.24 -17.38
CA ALA A 121 -1.08 -2.90 -17.26
C ALA A 121 -1.20 -4.42 -17.46
N GLN A 122 -2.22 -5.06 -16.90
CA GLN A 122 -2.46 -6.49 -17.11
C GLN A 122 -2.69 -6.82 -18.60
N GLN A 123 -3.53 -6.04 -19.28
CA GLN A 123 -3.80 -6.24 -20.71
C GLN A 123 -2.56 -5.97 -21.57
N ALA A 124 -1.80 -4.92 -21.26
CA ALA A 124 -0.59 -4.56 -21.97
C ALA A 124 0.49 -5.64 -21.81
N LEU A 125 0.65 -6.20 -20.60
CA LEU A 125 1.59 -7.29 -20.33
C LEU A 125 1.26 -8.53 -21.14
N VAL A 126 -0.01 -8.97 -21.14
CA VAL A 126 -0.44 -10.14 -21.93
C VAL A 126 -0.11 -9.93 -23.42
N LYS A 127 -0.50 -8.79 -23.99
CA LYS A 127 -0.20 -8.45 -25.39
C LYS A 127 1.29 -8.42 -25.69
N ALA A 128 2.10 -7.90 -24.78
CA ALA A 128 3.56 -7.83 -24.95
C ALA A 128 4.17 -9.23 -24.99
N PHE A 129 3.73 -10.14 -24.10
CA PHE A 129 4.22 -11.52 -24.07
C PHE A 129 3.73 -12.40 -25.23
N GLU A 130 2.54 -12.10 -25.78
CA GLU A 130 2.00 -12.76 -26.98
C GLU A 130 2.54 -12.18 -28.29
N SER A 131 3.36 -11.11 -28.22
CA SER A 131 3.91 -10.48 -29.43
C SER A 131 4.92 -11.38 -30.13
N GLU A 132 4.92 -11.32 -31.47
CA GLU A 132 5.92 -12.01 -32.29
C GLU A 132 7.34 -11.52 -31.97
N GLU A 133 7.51 -10.24 -31.64
CA GLU A 133 8.81 -9.69 -31.25
C GLU A 133 9.35 -10.38 -29.99
N TYR A 134 8.51 -10.59 -28.98
CA TYR A 134 8.89 -11.31 -27.77
C TYR A 134 9.21 -12.78 -28.08
N ALA A 135 8.36 -13.46 -28.88
CA ALA A 135 8.59 -14.84 -29.28
C ALA A 135 9.92 -15.00 -30.05
N ASN A 136 10.21 -14.11 -30.99
CA ASN A 136 11.43 -14.11 -31.78
C ASN A 136 12.68 -13.90 -30.90
N LYS A 137 12.63 -12.98 -29.93
CA LYS A 137 13.74 -12.81 -28.97
C LYS A 137 13.99 -14.07 -28.13
N ILE A 138 12.92 -14.74 -27.70
CA ILE A 138 13.05 -16.01 -26.97
C ILE A 138 13.66 -17.10 -27.85
N GLU A 139 13.27 -17.17 -29.12
CA GLU A 139 13.83 -18.12 -30.08
C GLU A 139 15.31 -17.82 -30.37
N GLU A 140 15.67 -16.55 -30.58
CA GLU A 140 17.06 -16.11 -30.75
C GLU A 140 17.93 -16.51 -29.56
N ILE A 141 17.46 -16.27 -28.33
CA ILE A 141 18.16 -16.69 -27.11
C ILE A 141 18.33 -18.22 -27.08
N LYS A 142 17.28 -18.98 -27.42
CA LYS A 142 17.34 -20.45 -27.44
C LYS A 142 18.35 -20.95 -28.48
N LEU A 143 18.34 -20.38 -29.69
CA LEU A 143 19.28 -20.73 -30.75
C LEU A 143 20.72 -20.43 -30.33
N GLY A 144 20.96 -19.26 -29.71
CA GLY A 144 22.28 -18.92 -29.17
C GLY A 144 22.77 -19.91 -28.11
N TYR A 145 21.88 -20.36 -27.21
CA TYR A 145 22.22 -21.42 -26.25
C TYR A 145 22.53 -22.76 -26.92
N GLN A 146 21.76 -23.15 -27.93
CA GLN A 146 21.99 -24.40 -28.68
C GLN A 146 23.33 -24.39 -29.42
N GLU A 147 23.69 -23.25 -30.01
CA GLU A 147 24.96 -23.08 -30.73
C GLU A 147 26.15 -23.12 -29.77
N LEU A 148 26.04 -22.46 -28.61
CA LEU A 148 27.03 -22.55 -27.54
C LEU A 148 27.17 -23.98 -27.00
N GLU A 149 26.05 -24.67 -26.75
CA GLU A 149 26.04 -26.06 -26.29
C GLU A 149 26.76 -26.96 -27.31
N LYS A 150 26.46 -26.80 -28.60
CA LYS A 150 27.11 -27.55 -29.69
C LYS A 150 28.62 -27.31 -29.73
N GLU A 151 29.06 -26.06 -29.66
CA GLU A 151 30.49 -25.72 -29.68
C GLU A 151 31.24 -26.33 -28.49
N LEU A 152 30.64 -26.27 -27.30
CA LEU A 152 31.19 -26.89 -26.09
C LEU A 152 31.27 -28.41 -26.22
N TYR A 153 30.25 -29.06 -26.77
CA TYR A 153 30.27 -30.50 -27.01
C TYR A 153 31.29 -30.91 -28.07
N GLU A 154 31.47 -30.13 -29.12
CA GLU A 154 32.51 -30.39 -30.13
C GLU A 154 33.90 -30.32 -29.49
N LYS A 155 34.17 -29.29 -28.68
CA LYS A 155 35.41 -29.16 -27.90
C LYS A 155 35.60 -30.31 -26.92
N LEU A 156 34.55 -30.73 -26.23
CA LEU A 156 34.58 -31.85 -25.28
C LEU A 156 34.87 -33.17 -25.99
N ASN A 157 34.19 -33.44 -27.11
CA ASN A 157 34.38 -34.64 -27.93
C ASN A 157 35.78 -34.70 -28.54
N GLN A 158 36.35 -33.59 -28.99
CA GLN A 158 37.72 -33.54 -29.48
C GLN A 158 38.73 -33.89 -28.37
N LYS A 159 38.57 -33.30 -27.17
CA LYS A 159 39.40 -33.65 -26.00
C LYS A 159 39.26 -35.12 -25.62
N ALA A 160 38.04 -35.65 -25.60
CA ALA A 160 37.78 -37.05 -25.29
C ALA A 160 38.44 -37.98 -26.31
N LYS A 161 38.27 -37.72 -27.62
CA LYS A 161 38.89 -38.51 -28.69
C LYS A 161 40.42 -38.54 -28.58
N ASN A 162 41.05 -37.40 -28.30
CA ASN A 162 42.49 -37.32 -28.08
C ASN A 162 42.94 -38.15 -26.86
N ALA A 163 42.08 -38.28 -25.85
CA ALA A 163 42.30 -39.13 -24.68
C ALA A 163 41.83 -40.59 -24.86
N LYS A 164 41.39 -41.00 -26.07
CA LYS A 164 40.80 -42.32 -26.38
C LYS A 164 39.47 -42.61 -25.65
N PHE A 165 38.65 -41.59 -25.45
CA PHE A 165 37.28 -41.71 -24.94
C PHE A 165 36.27 -41.18 -25.98
N THR A 166 35.03 -41.66 -25.90
CA THR A 166 33.86 -41.06 -26.53
C THR A 166 32.91 -40.53 -25.46
N ILE A 167 32.18 -39.47 -25.75
CA ILE A 167 31.19 -38.91 -24.82
C ILE A 167 29.80 -39.36 -25.26
N ASN A 168 29.09 -40.05 -24.37
CA ASN A 168 27.69 -40.40 -24.54
C ASN A 168 26.83 -39.51 -23.64
N ARG A 169 25.78 -38.93 -24.22
CA ARG A 169 24.78 -38.17 -23.47
C ARG A 169 23.56 -39.05 -23.23
N THR A 170 23.19 -39.19 -21.97
CA THR A 170 21.86 -39.63 -21.57
C THR A 170 21.03 -38.40 -21.17
N PRO A 171 19.70 -38.50 -21.03
CA PRO A 171 18.88 -37.38 -20.55
C PRO A 171 19.28 -36.85 -19.17
N VAL A 172 20.03 -37.64 -18.39
CA VAL A 172 20.36 -37.34 -16.99
C VAL A 172 21.86 -37.02 -16.82
N GLU A 173 22.73 -37.66 -17.61
CA GLU A 173 24.18 -37.61 -17.39
C GLU A 173 24.99 -37.60 -18.71
N VAL A 174 26.18 -37.00 -18.64
CA VAL A 174 27.20 -37.06 -19.68
C VAL A 174 28.28 -38.05 -19.21
N ILE A 175 28.42 -39.17 -19.93
CA ILE A 175 29.30 -40.28 -19.56
C ILE A 175 30.44 -40.38 -20.57
N ALA A 176 31.68 -40.45 -20.09
CA ALA A 176 32.84 -40.75 -20.92
C ALA A 176 33.07 -42.27 -20.97
N VAL A 177 33.14 -42.84 -22.17
CA VAL A 177 33.33 -44.27 -22.43
C VAL A 177 34.66 -44.48 -23.16
N PRO A 178 35.57 -45.33 -22.67
CA PRO A 178 36.84 -45.59 -23.34
C PRO A 178 36.66 -46.26 -24.70
N LEU A 179 37.60 -46.03 -25.62
CA LEU A 179 37.62 -46.59 -26.98
C LEU A 179 38.66 -47.71 -27.09
N VAL A 180 38.27 -48.86 -27.65
CA VAL A 180 39.15 -49.97 -28.06
C VAL A 180 39.07 -50.11 -29.57
N GLU A 181 40.22 -50.03 -30.26
CA GLU A 181 40.29 -50.14 -31.73
C GLU A 181 39.28 -49.22 -32.48
N GLY A 182 38.99 -48.06 -31.90
CA GLY A 182 38.05 -47.08 -32.47
C GLY A 182 36.57 -47.33 -32.20
N ARG A 183 36.21 -48.34 -31.38
CA ARG A 183 34.83 -48.63 -30.98
C ARG A 183 34.62 -48.38 -29.47
N PRO A 184 33.42 -47.94 -29.04
CA PRO A 184 33.10 -47.82 -27.61
C PRO A 184 33.26 -49.18 -26.92
N MET A 185 34.05 -49.21 -25.84
CA MET A 185 34.29 -50.43 -25.07
C MET A 185 33.01 -50.85 -24.34
N MET A 186 32.66 -52.13 -24.46
CA MET A 186 31.53 -52.69 -23.71
C MET A 186 31.94 -52.94 -22.24
N GLU A 187 30.97 -52.89 -21.32
CA GLU A 187 31.23 -53.05 -19.89
C GLU A 187 31.99 -54.36 -19.56
N LYS A 188 31.66 -55.45 -20.26
CA LYS A 188 32.35 -56.75 -20.14
C LYS A 188 33.80 -56.72 -20.61
N GLU A 189 34.11 -55.92 -21.63
CA GLU A 189 35.47 -55.77 -22.17
C GLU A 189 36.34 -54.94 -21.21
N PHE A 190 35.76 -53.93 -20.55
CA PHE A 190 36.44 -53.15 -19.52
C PHE A 190 36.85 -54.00 -18.32
N TYR A 191 35.95 -54.85 -17.82
CA TYR A 191 36.27 -55.74 -16.69
C TYR A 191 37.27 -56.84 -17.03
N ALA A 192 37.42 -57.18 -18.32
CA ALA A 192 38.41 -58.15 -18.81
C ALA A 192 39.83 -57.57 -18.93
N LEU A 193 40.00 -56.25 -18.82
CA LEU A 193 41.32 -55.61 -18.84
C LEU A 193 42.15 -55.94 -17.58
N PRO A 194 43.49 -56.02 -17.70
CA PRO A 194 44.39 -56.10 -16.55
C PRO A 194 44.13 -54.97 -15.54
N GLU A 195 44.28 -55.26 -14.24
CA GLU A 195 43.96 -54.31 -13.18
C GLU A 195 44.73 -52.98 -13.28
N GLU A 196 45.98 -53.05 -13.76
CA GLU A 196 46.84 -51.89 -14.05
C GLU A 196 46.27 -50.99 -15.16
N GLU A 197 45.62 -51.55 -16.19
CA GLU A 197 45.00 -50.77 -17.26
C GLU A 197 43.63 -50.21 -16.87
N ARG A 198 42.89 -50.88 -15.97
CA ARG A 198 41.61 -50.36 -15.45
C ARG A 198 41.76 -49.17 -14.50
N LYS A 199 42.93 -49.02 -13.86
CA LYS A 199 43.24 -47.92 -12.92
C LYS A 199 43.84 -46.68 -13.61
N ARG A 200 44.13 -46.77 -14.91
CA ARG A 200 44.83 -45.76 -15.71
C ARG A 200 43.87 -44.93 -16.54
#